data_AF-A0AAV4B6Q6-F1
#
_entry.id   AF-A0AAV4B6Q6-F1
#
_cell.length_a   1.000
_cell.length_b   1.000
_cell.length_c   1.000
_cell.angle_alpha   90.00
_cell.angle_beta   90.00
_cell.angle_gamma   90.00
#
_symmetry.space_group_name_H-M   'P 1'
#
loop_
_entity.id
_entity.type
_entity.pdbx_description
1 polymer ?
#
loop_
_entity_poly.entity_id
_entity_poly.type
_entity_poly.pdbx_seq_one_letter_code
_entity_poly.pdbx_strand_id
1 'polypeptide(L)'
;MQQDYHKAVKDELCIILVKRHYKTPYFSGDVDACLLDYPIADVILIIMPRTHKRKPGSRNYKNYTEETLLKAVEECKRIPVKKVAEIYGIPIRTLRNTVNGVHTKTVGGQTALSNELEETILAHVLKCIDYGMPLTPDDIKYMVKMVLDKLDMNITKFKDNFPGPDWVKSFLARHDDNVSLRKCQNIKRSRAQVEPEDLDKYFNNLCKTLHGIPPENILN
;
A
#
# COMPACT_ATOMS: atom_id res chain seq x y z
N MET A 1 -7.14 1.18 38.69
CA MET A 1 -5.94 0.83 37.90
C MET A 1 -6.16 -0.26 36.86
N GLN A 2 -6.96 -1.32 37.09
CA GLN A 2 -7.24 -2.32 36.03
C GLN A 2 -8.27 -1.90 34.96
N GLN A 3 -9.15 -0.95 35.24
CA GLN A 3 -10.19 -0.52 34.28
C GLN A 3 -9.64 0.36 33.13
N ASP A 4 -8.58 1.14 33.39
CA ASP A 4 -7.95 1.97 32.35
C ASP A 4 -7.09 1.16 31.38
N TYR A 5 -6.52 0.04 31.84
CA TYR A 5 -5.77 -0.90 30.99
C TYR A 5 -6.68 -1.58 29.96
N HIS A 6 -7.93 -1.89 30.33
CA HIS A 6 -8.93 -2.46 29.42
C HIS A 6 -9.53 -1.45 28.44
N LYS A 7 -9.37 -0.15 28.70
CA LYS A 7 -9.79 0.92 27.78
C LYS A 7 -8.69 1.25 26.77
N ALA A 8 -7.42 1.22 27.18
CA ALA A 8 -6.28 1.41 26.29
C ALA A 8 -6.13 0.30 25.22
N VAL A 9 -6.51 -0.95 25.53
CA VAL A 9 -6.49 -2.06 24.56
C VAL A 9 -7.68 -2.02 23.58
N LYS A 10 -8.74 -1.26 23.87
CA LYS A 10 -9.92 -1.13 23.00
C LYS A 10 -9.75 -0.14 21.84
N ASP A 11 -8.76 0.73 21.92
CA ASP A 11 -8.50 1.77 20.90
C ASP A 11 -7.26 1.45 20.03
N GLU A 12 -6.62 0.31 20.22
CA GLU A 12 -5.87 -0.35 19.15
C GLU A 12 -6.88 -0.84 18.11
N LEU A 13 -7.27 0.10 17.25
CA LEU A 13 -8.05 -0.16 16.06
C LEU A 13 -7.38 -1.30 15.29
N CYS A 14 -7.89 -2.52 15.45
CA CYS A 14 -7.44 -3.67 14.68
C CYS A 14 -7.78 -3.35 13.21
N ILE A 15 -6.77 -2.92 12.46
CA ILE A 15 -6.91 -2.60 11.04
C ILE A 15 -6.47 -3.85 10.29
N ILE A 16 -7.43 -4.46 9.58
CA ILE A 16 -7.21 -5.65 8.76
C ILE A 16 -7.26 -5.29 7.28
N LEU A 17 -6.52 -6.05 6.48
CA LEU A 17 -6.53 -5.95 5.02
C LEU A 17 -7.69 -6.76 4.44
N VAL A 18 -8.38 -6.16 3.48
CA VAL A 18 -9.54 -6.76 2.80
C VAL A 18 -9.44 -6.52 1.29
N LYS A 19 -9.83 -7.52 0.51
CA LYS A 19 -9.90 -7.47 -0.96
C LYS A 19 -10.97 -6.48 -1.42
N ARG A 20 -10.66 -5.66 -2.42
CA ARG A 20 -11.67 -4.83 -3.09
C ARG A 20 -12.36 -5.64 -4.19
N HIS A 21 -13.68 -5.81 -4.09
CA HIS A 21 -14.45 -6.55 -5.08
C HIS A 21 -15.04 -5.66 -6.21
N TYR A 22 -15.12 -4.34 -6.04
CA TYR A 22 -15.54 -3.40 -7.09
C TYR A 22 -14.95 -2.00 -6.87
N LYS A 23 -14.72 -1.27 -7.98
CA LYS A 23 -14.31 0.13 -7.99
C LYS A 23 -15.52 1.00 -7.66
N THR A 24 -15.75 1.31 -6.39
CA THR A 24 -16.72 2.35 -6.04
C THR A 24 -16.12 3.71 -6.39
N PRO A 25 -16.69 4.49 -7.32
CA PRO A 25 -16.36 5.91 -7.39
C PRO A 25 -16.89 6.55 -6.10
N TYR A 26 -16.28 7.64 -5.64
CA TYR A 26 -16.62 8.37 -4.40
C TYR A 26 -16.00 7.81 -3.10
N PHE A 27 -14.82 8.33 -2.76
CA PHE A 27 -14.68 9.19 -1.57
C PHE A 27 -13.35 9.97 -1.64
N SER A 28 -13.41 11.15 -2.27
CA SER A 28 -12.45 12.23 -2.06
C SER A 28 -13.19 13.31 -1.26
N GLY A 29 -12.95 13.37 0.04
CA GLY A 29 -13.58 14.33 0.93
C GLY A 29 -12.78 14.48 2.21
N ASP A 30 -11.99 15.55 2.28
CA ASP A 30 -11.72 16.31 3.51
C ASP A 30 -13.09 16.65 4.15
N VAL A 31 -13.38 16.72 5.45
CA VAL A 31 -12.74 17.03 6.74
C VAL A 31 -13.70 16.43 7.81
N ASP A 32 -13.36 16.16 9.07
CA ASP A 32 -13.44 17.17 10.12
C ASP A 32 -12.82 16.71 11.45
N ALA A 33 -12.14 17.68 12.05
CA ALA A 33 -11.53 17.67 13.36
C ALA A 33 -12.60 17.70 14.46
N CYS A 34 -12.56 16.73 15.36
CA CYS A 34 -13.10 16.81 16.71
C CYS A 34 -12.40 15.77 17.58
N LEU A 35 -11.14 16.05 17.95
CA LEU A 35 -10.46 15.35 19.04
C LEU A 35 -10.50 16.27 20.25
N LEU A 36 -11.37 15.93 21.20
CA LEU A 36 -11.41 16.53 22.53
C LEU A 36 -10.20 16.03 23.34
N ASP A 37 -9.35 16.99 23.67
CA ASP A 37 -8.61 17.16 24.94
C ASP A 37 -8.11 15.91 25.67
N TYR A 38 -6.85 15.52 25.41
CA TYR A 38 -5.97 14.97 26.44
C TYR A 38 -4.51 15.46 26.23
N PRO A 39 -3.83 15.93 27.29
CA PRO A 39 -2.48 16.48 27.18
C PRO A 39 -1.43 15.36 27.20
N ILE A 40 -0.93 14.97 26.03
CA ILE A 40 0.27 14.15 25.92
C ILE A 40 1.46 15.11 25.76
N ALA A 41 2.16 15.33 26.87
CA ALA A 41 3.38 16.11 26.91
C ALA A 41 4.44 15.50 25.97
N ASP A 42 4.97 16.35 25.09
CA ASP A 42 6.34 16.37 24.56
C ASP A 42 6.96 15.05 24.07
N VAL A 43 6.32 14.45 23.06
CA VAL A 43 7.09 13.83 21.97
C VAL A 43 6.56 14.41 20.66
N ILE A 44 7.13 15.54 20.23
CA ILE A 44 6.98 16.02 18.86
C ILE A 44 7.71 15.00 17.98
N LEU A 45 7.03 13.91 17.63
CA LEU A 45 7.33 13.20 16.40
C LEU A 45 7.16 14.25 15.31
N ILE A 46 8.25 14.69 14.70
CA ILE A 46 8.22 15.51 13.50
C ILE A 46 7.56 14.65 12.42
N ILE A 47 6.23 14.68 12.36
CA ILE A 47 5.46 14.04 11.30
C ILE A 47 5.70 14.92 10.06
N MET A 48 6.78 14.65 9.32
CA MET A 48 6.98 15.29 8.03
C MET A 48 5.74 15.01 7.17
N PRO A 49 5.07 16.04 6.60
CA PRO A 49 3.91 15.81 5.75
C PRO A 49 4.32 14.96 4.56
N ARG A 50 3.79 13.72 4.53
CA ARG A 50 4.15 12.69 3.53
C ARG A 50 3.90 13.16 2.10
N THR A 51 2.81 13.91 1.92
CA THR A 51 2.49 14.55 0.64
C THR A 51 3.21 15.88 0.59
N HIS A 52 4.32 15.92 -0.16
CA HIS A 52 5.07 17.15 -0.38
C HIS A 52 4.18 18.18 -1.12
N LYS A 53 3.70 19.18 -0.37
CA LYS A 53 3.04 20.36 -0.96
C LYS A 53 4.11 21.31 -1.48
N ARG A 54 4.04 21.63 -2.77
CA ARG A 54 4.97 22.61 -3.38
C ARG A 54 4.70 24.00 -2.82
N LYS A 55 5.77 24.76 -2.60
CA LYS A 55 5.66 26.17 -2.23
C LYS A 55 4.95 26.94 -3.36
N PRO A 56 3.96 27.80 -3.06
CA PRO A 56 3.33 28.62 -4.08
C PRO A 56 4.38 29.49 -4.77
N GLY A 57 4.32 29.60 -6.10
CA GLY A 57 5.33 30.31 -6.90
C GLY A 57 6.63 29.53 -7.16
N SER A 58 6.75 28.28 -6.71
CA SER A 58 7.89 27.44 -7.08
C SER A 58 7.92 27.12 -8.58
N ARG A 59 9.12 26.93 -9.13
CA ARG A 59 9.32 26.59 -10.55
C ARG A 59 8.53 25.34 -10.91
N ASN A 60 7.78 25.42 -12.01
CA ASN A 60 7.09 24.24 -12.52
C ASN A 60 8.11 23.22 -13.08
N TYR A 61 7.98 21.96 -12.66
CA TYR A 61 8.98 20.92 -12.90
C TYR A 61 8.95 20.38 -14.34
N LYS A 62 7.78 20.38 -14.98
CA LYS A 62 7.56 19.88 -16.34
C LYS A 62 6.55 20.79 -17.04
N ASN A 63 6.97 21.49 -18.09
CA ASN A 63 6.13 22.39 -18.89
C ASN A 63 5.69 21.77 -20.22
N TYR A 64 5.89 20.46 -20.39
CA TYR A 64 5.55 19.72 -21.62
C TYR A 64 4.84 18.41 -21.25
N THR A 65 3.91 17.98 -22.07
CA THR A 65 3.25 16.67 -21.90
C THR A 65 4.18 15.56 -22.37
N GLU A 66 3.91 14.34 -21.93
CA GLU A 66 4.69 13.18 -22.38
C GLU A 66 4.46 12.89 -23.87
N GLU A 67 3.23 13.08 -24.35
CA GLU A 67 2.89 12.95 -25.76
C GLU A 67 3.66 13.93 -26.66
N THR A 68 3.79 15.20 -26.26
CA THR A 68 4.55 16.17 -27.04
C THR A 68 6.04 15.87 -27.02
N LEU A 69 6.57 15.34 -25.92
CA LEU A 69 7.95 14.88 -25.83
C LEU A 69 8.22 13.71 -26.78
N LEU A 70 7.33 12.72 -26.83
CA LEU A 70 7.47 11.56 -27.72
C LEU A 70 7.47 11.98 -29.19
N LYS A 71 6.53 12.84 -29.60
CA LYS A 71 6.47 13.42 -30.95
C LYS A 71 7.75 14.19 -31.30
N ALA A 72 8.24 15.02 -30.36
CA ALA A 72 9.47 15.76 -30.56
C ALA A 72 10.70 14.84 -30.72
N VAL A 73 10.77 13.74 -29.95
CA VAL A 73 11.85 12.75 -30.06
C VAL A 73 11.81 12.03 -31.41
N GLU A 74 10.63 11.71 -31.94
CA GLU A 74 10.48 11.15 -33.29
C GLU A 74 10.96 12.13 -34.38
N GLU A 75 10.59 13.41 -34.27
CA GLU A 75 11.04 14.44 -35.22
C GLU A 75 12.54 14.71 -35.15
N CYS A 76 13.17 14.55 -33.98
CA CYS A 76 14.63 14.67 -33.83
C CYS A 76 15.41 13.67 -34.69
N LYS A 77 14.78 12.60 -35.19
CA LYS A 77 15.41 11.67 -36.14
C LYS A 77 15.60 12.28 -37.53
N ARG A 78 14.80 13.29 -37.90
CA ARG A 78 14.79 13.92 -39.24
C ARG A 78 15.36 15.33 -39.21
N ILE A 79 15.15 16.07 -38.12
CA ILE A 79 15.45 17.50 -37.98
C ILE A 79 16.45 17.69 -36.83
N PRO A 80 17.40 18.65 -36.91
CA PRO A 80 18.32 18.93 -35.81
C PRO A 80 17.57 19.31 -34.52
N VAL A 81 18.03 18.76 -33.39
CA VAL A 81 17.44 18.90 -32.04
C VAL A 81 17.13 20.36 -31.66
N LYS A 82 17.98 21.31 -32.08
CA LYS A 82 17.75 22.74 -31.80
C LYS A 82 16.46 23.26 -32.44
N LYS A 83 16.20 22.90 -33.69
CA LYS A 83 15.01 23.35 -34.43
C LYS A 83 13.74 22.69 -33.86
N VAL A 84 13.82 21.42 -33.47
CA VAL A 84 12.72 20.72 -32.78
C VAL A 84 12.41 21.37 -31.42
N ALA A 85 13.44 21.74 -30.66
CA ALA A 85 13.27 22.43 -29.38
C ALA A 85 12.50 23.76 -29.52
N GLU A 86 12.78 24.51 -30.58
CA GLU A 86 12.09 25.78 -30.89
C GLU A 86 10.62 25.55 -31.28
N ILE A 87 10.32 24.54 -32.10
CA ILE A 87 8.95 24.20 -32.55
C ILE A 87 8.09 23.74 -31.36
N TYR A 88 8.62 22.86 -30.51
CA TYR A 88 7.87 22.24 -29.42
C TYR A 88 7.95 23.00 -28.08
N GLY A 89 8.80 24.04 -27.99
CA GLY A 89 9.03 24.78 -26.75
C GLY A 89 9.67 23.94 -25.63
N ILE A 90 10.34 22.83 -25.96
CA ILE A 90 11.00 21.95 -25.00
C ILE A 90 12.48 22.35 -24.90
N PRO A 91 13.06 22.50 -23.70
CA PRO A 91 14.48 22.84 -23.57
C PRO A 91 15.39 21.87 -24.32
N ILE A 92 16.34 22.41 -25.09
CA ILE A 92 17.27 21.62 -25.93
C ILE A 92 17.96 20.50 -25.14
N ARG A 93 18.36 20.78 -23.89
CA ARG A 93 19.04 19.81 -23.03
C ARG A 93 18.16 18.61 -22.69
N THR A 94 16.87 18.84 -22.46
CA THR A 94 15.88 17.79 -22.20
C THR A 94 15.76 16.87 -23.40
N LEU A 95 15.56 17.41 -24.61
CA LEU A 95 15.47 16.62 -25.84
C LEU A 95 16.75 15.84 -26.12
N ARG A 96 17.92 16.47 -25.93
CA ARG A 96 19.20 15.78 -26.11
C ARG A 96 19.37 14.62 -25.13
N ASN A 97 19.00 14.83 -23.87
CA ASN A 97 19.06 13.77 -22.85
C ASN A 97 18.12 12.62 -23.20
N THR A 98 16.88 12.90 -23.61
CA THR A 98 15.92 11.84 -23.96
C THR A 98 16.33 11.06 -25.20
N VAL A 99 16.83 11.73 -26.25
CA VAL A 99 17.36 11.08 -27.46
C VAL A 99 18.56 10.19 -27.12
N ASN A 100 19.44 10.66 -26.25
CA ASN A 100 20.61 9.90 -25.81
C ASN A 100 20.29 8.84 -24.74
N GLY A 101 19.02 8.63 -24.38
CA GLY A 101 18.62 7.67 -23.36
C GLY A 101 19.12 8.01 -21.94
N VAL A 102 19.41 9.28 -21.68
CA VAL A 102 19.85 9.76 -20.36
C VAL A 102 18.60 9.95 -19.48
N HIS A 103 18.63 9.36 -18.29
CA HIS A 103 17.53 9.34 -17.31
C HIS A 103 16.30 8.53 -17.73
N THR A 104 16.49 7.24 -18.05
CA THR A 104 15.39 6.30 -18.35
C THR A 104 14.49 5.96 -17.16
N LYS A 105 14.96 6.19 -15.94
CA LYS A 105 14.22 5.88 -14.72
C LYS A 105 13.12 6.91 -14.46
N THR A 106 12.10 6.47 -13.73
CA THR A 106 11.02 7.35 -13.29
C THR A 106 11.56 8.50 -12.43
N VAL A 107 10.93 9.65 -12.53
CA VAL A 107 11.31 10.82 -11.73
C VAL A 107 11.03 10.55 -10.25
N GLY A 108 12.02 10.82 -9.40
CA GLY A 108 11.94 10.58 -7.97
C GLY A 108 12.61 9.28 -7.50
N GLY A 109 12.34 8.92 -6.25
CA GLY A 109 12.91 7.73 -5.62
C GLY A 109 12.36 6.45 -6.24
N GLN A 110 13.25 5.52 -6.58
CA GLN A 110 12.86 4.21 -7.09
C GLN A 110 12.28 3.33 -5.97
N THR A 111 11.40 2.41 -6.32
CA THR A 111 10.89 1.38 -5.41
C THR A 111 12.04 0.57 -4.79
N ALA A 112 11.79 0.03 -3.60
CA ALA A 112 12.78 -0.80 -2.92
C ALA A 112 12.84 -2.21 -3.51
N LEU A 113 11.69 -2.77 -3.92
CA LEU A 113 11.56 -4.07 -4.56
C LEU A 113 11.42 -3.90 -6.08
N SER A 114 11.73 -4.97 -6.83
CA SER A 114 11.33 -5.09 -8.23
C SER A 114 9.81 -5.25 -8.35
N ASN A 115 9.26 -4.86 -9.49
CA ASN A 115 7.81 -4.97 -9.73
C ASN A 115 7.35 -6.43 -9.66
N GLU A 116 8.11 -7.36 -10.23
CA GLU A 116 7.80 -8.80 -10.23
C GLU A 116 7.70 -9.38 -8.81
N LEU A 117 8.65 -9.02 -7.94
CA LEU A 117 8.66 -9.46 -6.55
C LEU A 117 7.48 -8.84 -5.77
N GLU A 118 7.21 -7.56 -6.03
CA GLU A 118 6.12 -6.84 -5.39
C GLU A 118 4.74 -7.43 -5.77
N GLU A 119 4.55 -7.81 -7.04
CA GLU A 119 3.36 -8.49 -7.54
C GLU A 119 3.19 -9.88 -6.93
N THR A 120 4.29 -10.63 -6.77
CA THR A 120 4.27 -11.95 -6.12
C THR A 120 3.83 -11.83 -4.65
N ILE A 121 4.37 -10.85 -3.92
CA ILE A 121 3.98 -10.58 -2.53
C ILE A 121 2.49 -10.21 -2.45
N LEU A 122 2.00 -9.38 -3.37
CA LEU A 122 0.59 -9.03 -3.45
C LEU A 122 -0.30 -10.26 -3.70
N ALA A 123 0.10 -11.17 -4.60
CA ALA A 123 -0.65 -12.40 -4.84
C ALA A 123 -0.76 -13.27 -3.57
N HIS A 124 0.31 -13.37 -2.79
CA HIS A 124 0.27 -14.05 -1.48
C HIS A 124 -0.67 -13.36 -0.50
N VAL A 125 -0.60 -12.04 -0.38
CA VAL A 125 -1.49 -11.24 0.49
C VAL A 125 -2.96 -11.48 0.11
N LEU A 126 -3.28 -11.42 -1.19
CA LEU A 126 -4.65 -11.68 -1.67
C LEU A 126 -5.11 -13.10 -1.37
N LYS A 127 -4.23 -14.08 -1.52
CA LYS A 127 -4.53 -15.47 -1.19
C LYS A 127 -4.83 -15.65 0.28
N CYS A 128 -4.06 -15.02 1.16
CA CYS A 128 -4.30 -15.01 2.60
C CYS A 128 -5.66 -14.40 2.96
N ILE A 129 -6.02 -13.29 2.30
CA ILE A 129 -7.34 -12.66 2.47
C ILE A 129 -8.47 -13.57 1.96
N ASP A 130 -8.28 -14.26 0.83
CA ASP A 130 -9.26 -15.21 0.29
C ASP A 130 -9.49 -16.39 1.25
N TYR A 131 -8.47 -16.78 2.02
CA TYR A 131 -8.59 -17.77 3.10
C TYR A 131 -9.19 -17.19 4.39
N GLY A 132 -9.54 -15.91 4.43
CA GLY A 132 -10.13 -15.26 5.60
C GLY A 132 -9.13 -14.91 6.71
N MET A 133 -7.83 -14.94 6.42
CA MET A 133 -6.81 -14.60 7.42
C MET A 133 -6.77 -13.07 7.63
N PRO A 134 -6.93 -12.58 8.87
CA PRO A 134 -6.81 -11.16 9.16
C PRO A 134 -5.35 -10.74 9.06
N LEU A 135 -5.00 -9.99 8.01
CA LEU A 135 -3.66 -9.45 7.83
C LEU A 135 -3.58 -7.99 8.28
N THR A 136 -2.58 -7.67 9.07
CA THR A 136 -2.23 -6.31 9.50
C THR A 136 -1.10 -5.73 8.64
N PRO A 137 -0.86 -4.41 8.68
CA PRO A 137 0.31 -3.82 8.03
C PRO A 137 1.65 -4.39 8.51
N ASP A 138 1.73 -4.84 9.76
CA ASP A 138 2.94 -5.47 10.29
C ASP A 138 3.16 -6.87 9.72
N ASP A 139 2.09 -7.64 9.47
CA ASP A 139 2.19 -8.94 8.81
C ASP A 139 2.80 -8.81 7.40
N ILE A 140 2.47 -7.74 6.67
CA ILE A 140 3.13 -7.46 5.38
C ILE A 140 4.65 -7.29 5.56
N LYS A 141 5.09 -6.57 6.61
CA LYS A 141 6.53 -6.35 6.86
C LYS A 141 7.24 -7.68 7.14
N TYR A 142 6.64 -8.53 7.95
CA TYR A 142 7.18 -9.86 8.24
C TYR A 142 7.17 -10.78 7.02
N MET A 143 6.11 -10.76 6.21
CA MET A 143 6.07 -11.52 4.95
C MET A 143 7.18 -11.10 4.00
N VAL A 144 7.38 -9.79 3.82
CA VAL A 144 8.45 -9.27 2.96
C VAL A 144 9.82 -9.67 3.50
N LYS A 145 10.07 -9.50 4.79
CA LYS A 145 11.32 -9.94 5.42
C LYS A 145 11.57 -11.43 5.18
N MET A 146 10.57 -12.28 5.44
CA MET A 146 10.66 -13.72 5.20
C MET A 146 10.99 -14.05 3.74
N VAL A 147 10.37 -13.35 2.78
CA VAL A 147 10.67 -13.54 1.36
C VAL A 147 12.10 -13.12 1.01
N LEU A 148 12.56 -11.99 1.54
CA LEU A 148 13.93 -11.51 1.31
C LEU A 148 14.99 -12.45 1.92
N ASP A 149 14.74 -12.91 3.14
CA ASP A 149 15.63 -13.83 3.86
C ASP A 149 15.68 -15.21 3.16
N LYS A 150 14.55 -15.70 2.62
CA LYS A 150 14.51 -16.96 1.85
C LYS A 150 15.21 -16.88 0.50
N LEU A 151 15.25 -15.70 -0.10
CA LEU A 151 15.89 -15.45 -1.40
C LEU A 151 17.34 -14.97 -1.24
N ASP A 152 17.85 -14.90 -0.01
CA ASP A 152 19.17 -14.35 0.33
C ASP A 152 19.42 -12.95 -0.30
N MET A 153 18.35 -12.15 -0.44
CA MET A 153 18.43 -10.82 -1.03
C MET A 153 18.59 -9.76 0.06
N ASN A 154 19.64 -8.96 -0.03
CA ASN A 154 19.85 -7.82 0.86
C ASN A 154 19.45 -6.50 0.21
N ILE A 155 18.51 -5.78 0.81
CA ILE A 155 18.04 -4.49 0.33
C ILE A 155 18.54 -3.38 1.25
N THR A 156 19.49 -2.59 0.76
CA THR A 156 20.14 -1.50 1.52
C THR A 156 19.19 -0.41 2.02
N LYS A 157 18.02 -0.26 1.39
CA LYS A 157 16.98 0.69 1.83
C LYS A 157 16.25 0.24 3.11
N PHE A 158 16.31 -1.06 3.42
CA PHE A 158 15.69 -1.63 4.60
C PHE A 158 16.76 -1.89 5.66
N LYS A 159 16.49 -1.45 6.88
CA LYS A 159 17.33 -1.81 8.02
C LYS A 159 17.05 -3.27 8.37
N ASP A 160 18.10 -4.10 8.39
CA ASP A 160 18.00 -5.53 8.73
C ASP A 160 16.98 -6.31 7.89
N ASN A 161 16.90 -5.97 6.59
CA ASN A 161 15.93 -6.50 5.62
C ASN A 161 14.46 -6.34 6.04
N PHE A 162 14.18 -5.45 6.99
CA PHE A 162 12.84 -5.21 7.51
C PHE A 162 12.26 -3.91 6.95
N PRO A 163 11.14 -3.97 6.20
CA PRO A 163 10.52 -2.77 5.66
C PRO A 163 9.96 -1.86 6.76
N GLY A 164 10.12 -0.56 6.58
CA GLY A 164 9.53 0.44 7.46
C GLY A 164 8.01 0.61 7.26
N PRO A 165 7.31 1.27 8.20
CA PRO A 165 5.88 1.54 8.09
C PRO A 165 5.53 2.39 6.85
N ASP A 166 6.45 3.24 6.41
CA ASP A 166 6.28 4.03 5.21
C ASP A 166 6.32 3.18 3.95
N TRP A 167 7.16 2.15 3.90
CA TRP A 167 7.17 1.27 2.74
C TRP A 167 5.82 0.56 2.58
N VAL A 168 5.23 0.05 3.67
CA VAL A 168 3.92 -0.64 3.64
C VAL A 168 2.82 0.30 3.17
N LYS A 169 2.74 1.51 3.73
CA LYS A 169 1.74 2.51 3.30
C LYS A 169 1.87 2.83 1.81
N SER A 170 3.09 2.95 1.30
CA SER A 170 3.34 3.19 -0.12
C SER A 170 3.04 1.98 -1.00
N PHE A 171 3.30 0.75 -0.51
CA PHE A 171 2.89 -0.49 -1.17
C PHE A 171 1.37 -0.57 -1.30
N LEU A 172 0.64 -0.36 -0.21
CA LEU A 172 -0.82 -0.36 -0.21
C LEU A 172 -1.42 0.75 -1.07
N ALA A 173 -0.78 1.92 -1.15
CA ALA A 173 -1.23 3.01 -2.01
C ALA A 173 -1.02 2.71 -3.50
N ARG A 174 -0.01 1.89 -3.87
CA ARG A 174 0.20 1.47 -5.26
C ARG A 174 -0.81 0.40 -5.71
N HIS A 175 -1.27 -0.41 -4.77
CA HIS A 175 -2.17 -1.55 -5.02
C HIS A 175 -3.54 -1.34 -4.37
N ASP A 176 -3.97 -0.09 -4.30
CA ASP A 176 -5.22 0.28 -3.64
C ASP A 176 -6.43 -0.26 -4.42
N ASP A 177 -6.28 -0.51 -5.71
CA ASP A 177 -7.24 -1.19 -6.57
C ASP A 177 -7.59 -2.60 -6.09
N ASN A 178 -6.63 -3.31 -5.49
CA ASN A 178 -6.78 -4.70 -5.06
C ASN A 178 -7.06 -4.83 -3.56
N VAL A 179 -6.41 -4.00 -2.73
CA VAL A 179 -6.42 -4.17 -1.27
C VAL A 179 -6.77 -2.87 -0.56
N SER A 180 -7.52 -2.99 0.54
CA SER A 180 -7.86 -1.85 1.40
C SER A 180 -7.70 -2.20 2.88
N LEU A 181 -7.26 -1.22 3.66
CA LEU A 181 -7.25 -1.29 5.11
C LEU A 181 -8.66 -0.98 5.64
N ARG A 182 -9.19 -1.85 6.51
CA ARG A 182 -10.46 -1.65 7.19
C ARG A 182 -10.28 -1.76 8.70
N LYS A 183 -10.91 -0.84 9.41
CA LYS A 183 -11.06 -0.96 10.87
C LYS A 183 -12.05 -2.08 11.16
N CYS A 184 -11.67 -3.01 12.02
CA CYS A 184 -12.59 -4.00 12.56
C CYS A 184 -13.77 -3.31 13.24
N GLN A 185 -14.96 -3.83 13.01
CA GLN A 185 -16.18 -3.38 13.70
C GLN A 185 -16.54 -4.42 14.75
N ASN A 186 -16.94 -3.96 15.94
CA ASN A 186 -17.50 -4.85 16.95
C ASN A 186 -18.74 -5.55 16.38
N ILE A 187 -18.83 -6.85 16.58
CA ILE A 187 -20.02 -7.62 16.21
C ILE A 187 -21.22 -7.12 17.04
N LYS A 188 -22.38 -6.98 16.39
CA LYS A 188 -23.62 -6.64 17.08
C LYS A 188 -24.04 -7.79 17.98
N ARG A 189 -24.64 -7.49 19.15
CA ARG A 189 -25.13 -8.53 20.08
C ARG A 189 -26.07 -9.52 19.41
N SER A 190 -26.97 -9.06 18.54
CA SER A 190 -27.90 -9.94 17.80
C SER A 190 -27.19 -10.90 16.84
N ARG A 191 -26.00 -10.58 16.34
CA ARG A 191 -25.18 -11.46 15.51
C ARG A 191 -24.33 -12.43 16.35
N ALA A 192 -24.03 -12.05 17.59
CA ALA A 192 -23.29 -12.87 18.55
C ALA A 192 -24.20 -13.79 19.39
N GLN A 193 -25.51 -13.58 19.34
CA GLN A 193 -26.47 -14.47 19.96
C GLN A 193 -26.50 -15.77 19.17
N VAL A 194 -26.17 -16.87 19.85
CA VAL A 194 -26.11 -18.22 19.29
C VAL A 194 -26.94 -19.10 20.19
N GLU A 195 -27.91 -19.81 19.62
CA GLU A 195 -28.72 -20.79 20.36
C GLU A 195 -28.05 -22.17 20.31
N PRO A 196 -28.34 -23.09 21.26
CA PRO A 196 -27.73 -24.42 21.27
C PRO A 196 -27.90 -25.20 19.95
N GLU A 197 -29.05 -25.04 19.30
CA GLU A 197 -29.36 -25.66 18.01
C GLU A 197 -28.42 -25.20 16.88
N ASP A 198 -27.98 -23.93 16.92
CA ASP A 198 -27.02 -23.39 15.95
C ASP A 198 -25.62 -24.01 16.14
N LEU A 199 -25.22 -24.27 17.39
CA LEU A 199 -23.97 -24.94 17.72
C LEU A 199 -23.97 -26.39 17.21
N ASP A 200 -25.04 -27.13 17.50
CA ASP A 200 -25.18 -28.51 17.03
C ASP A 200 -25.16 -28.57 15.51
N LYS A 201 -25.86 -27.65 14.84
CA LYS A 201 -25.85 -27.55 13.38
C LYS A 201 -24.46 -27.24 12.84
N TYR A 202 -23.71 -26.33 13.48
CA TYR A 202 -22.34 -26.01 13.11
C TYR A 202 -21.42 -27.22 13.19
N PHE A 203 -21.36 -27.90 14.34
CA PHE A 203 -20.48 -29.06 14.52
C PHE A 203 -20.87 -30.24 13.63
N ASN A 204 -22.18 -30.48 13.42
CA ASN A 204 -22.65 -31.50 12.49
C ASN A 204 -22.20 -31.23 11.04
N ASN A 205 -22.22 -29.97 10.60
CA ASN A 205 -21.71 -29.60 9.29
C ASN A 205 -20.17 -29.69 9.24
N LEU A 206 -19.49 -29.26 10.30
CA LEU A 206 -18.03 -29.29 10.39
C LEU A 206 -17.51 -30.73 10.30
N CYS A 207 -18.11 -31.67 11.04
CA CYS A 207 -17.78 -33.10 10.97
C CYS A 207 -17.94 -33.66 9.55
N LYS A 208 -18.99 -33.26 8.83
CA LYS A 208 -19.19 -33.67 7.43
C LYS A 208 -18.12 -33.10 6.51
N THR A 209 -17.77 -31.82 6.67
CA THR A 209 -16.75 -31.17 5.82
C THR A 209 -15.33 -31.65 6.09
N LEU A 210 -15.03 -32.05 7.33
CA LEU A 210 -13.71 -32.56 7.73
C LEU A 210 -13.53 -34.06 7.51
N HIS A 211 -14.57 -34.76 7.05
CA HIS A 211 -14.51 -36.21 6.85
C HIS A 211 -13.42 -36.58 5.81
N GLY A 212 -12.39 -37.30 6.25
CA GLY A 212 -11.26 -37.72 5.42
C GLY A 212 -10.13 -36.70 5.28
N ILE A 213 -10.21 -35.55 5.98
CA ILE A 213 -9.12 -34.57 6.04
C ILE A 213 -8.24 -34.89 7.24
N PRO A 214 -6.92 -35.11 7.06
CA PRO A 214 -6.03 -35.38 8.18
C PRO A 214 -5.85 -34.12 9.04
N PRO A 215 -5.65 -34.25 10.36
CA PRO A 215 -5.58 -33.10 11.28
C PRO A 215 -4.49 -32.09 10.94
N GLU A 216 -3.37 -32.56 10.38
CA GLU A 216 -2.24 -31.75 9.91
C GLU A 216 -2.59 -30.75 8.80
N ASN A 217 -3.69 -30.97 8.08
CA ASN A 217 -4.15 -30.07 7.02
C ASN A 217 -5.21 -29.06 7.50
N ILE A 218 -5.56 -29.07 8.79
CA ILE A 218 -6.52 -28.15 9.37
C ILE A 218 -5.76 -26.95 9.93
N LEU A 219 -5.99 -25.78 9.34
CA LEU A 219 -5.50 -24.50 9.88
C LEU A 219 -6.36 -24.11 11.08
N ASN A 220 -5.72 -23.82 12.22
CA ASN A 220 -6.36 -23.40 13.46
C ASN A 220 -5.93 -21.99 13.85
#